data_AF-A0AAW0BJW7-F1
#
_entry.id   AF-A0AAW0BJW7-F1
#
_cell.length_a   1.000
_cell.length_b   1.000
_cell.length_c   1.000
_cell.angle_alpha   90.00
_cell.angle_beta   90.00
_cell.angle_gamma   90.00
#
_symmetry.space_group_name_H-M   'P 1'
#
loop_
_entity.id
_entity.type
_entity.pdbx_description
1 polymer ?
#
loop_
_entity_poly.entity_id
_entity_poly.type
_entity_poly.pdbx_seq_one_letter_code
_entity_poly.pdbx_strand_id
1 'polypeptide(L)'
;MKYLEIDDEDPEEHLEDILCIQADDLPESPYPDLDLLYHQILRMCPLKHWDEIHKVLRLVVTIPNVGFSQSIFPYQLSPVMRRFPSVNVCDQPLTDHNQPLSNQPLPCSIECIAAILSLKPGKVRSLLIKLHAVLEVPDDDKGKIRIPHATFSEFLLDPQRSTDHHVEPHTKSEYCDLVAQVFLRTISVRSQEYWHHVHNSTIAPRRDQWRFISTGSSLLCVFDIVQSVVSPSAELLAALNEFDPYPFVAAPLHLPAGETQDRILDGILRREGSLMCTIQWAKSLSPQVPQKFIDKMEGFTPAFYVVPASSTLWEVKIYIEERLYISGGHGVSLWSKLLRLYDFSIDKDSFIFVVPADLRPPPSWQIITITREKADAVDQLLGSLLSVCGKNNLMYDIYNNTNYIGCDSPNKQHDLHALKELVAQCREEKDLIRDNLTHNDNMDRCTNLTANIPKEHKFTKVWRRLMLPLPFLSGLCPGTNHHV
;
A
#
# COMPACT_ATOMS: atom_id res chain seq x y z
N MET A 1 41.24 -25.00 9.31
CA MET A 1 41.88 -25.67 8.17
C MET A 1 43.31 -25.96 8.56
N LYS A 2 43.71 -27.24 8.59
CA LYS A 2 45.13 -27.61 8.64
C LYS A 2 45.64 -27.46 7.21
N TYR A 3 46.49 -26.46 6.97
CA TYR A 3 47.30 -26.48 5.76
C TYR A 3 48.26 -27.66 5.92
N LEU A 4 48.15 -28.63 5.02
CA LEU A 4 49.11 -29.73 4.95
C LEU A 4 50.41 -29.11 4.43
N GLU A 5 51.42 -29.03 5.29
CA GLU A 5 52.80 -28.72 4.91
C GLU A 5 53.32 -29.93 4.12
N ILE A 6 53.09 -29.91 2.81
CA ILE A 6 53.74 -30.82 1.86
C ILE A 6 54.82 -29.96 1.20
N ASP A 7 56.05 -30.10 1.69
CA ASP A 7 57.23 -29.52 1.08
C ASP A 7 57.54 -30.33 -0.19
N ASP A 8 57.66 -29.64 -1.35
CA ASP A 8 58.20 -30.08 -2.66
C ASP A 8 57.26 -30.31 -3.85
N GLU A 9 55.94 -30.08 -3.77
CA GLU A 9 55.12 -30.06 -5.00
C GLU A 9 55.02 -28.63 -5.58
N ASP A 10 55.20 -28.50 -6.89
CA ASP A 10 55.06 -27.23 -7.61
C ASP A 10 53.63 -26.70 -7.35
N PRO A 11 53.47 -25.52 -6.75
CA PRO A 11 52.15 -24.97 -6.45
C PRO A 11 51.27 -24.86 -7.70
N GLU A 12 51.84 -24.80 -8.91
CA GLU A 12 51.09 -24.87 -10.16
C GLU A 12 50.49 -26.26 -10.42
N GLU A 13 51.26 -27.34 -10.28
CA GLU A 13 50.76 -28.72 -10.44
C GLU A 13 49.72 -29.07 -9.36
N HIS A 14 49.94 -28.64 -8.11
CA HIS A 14 48.99 -28.88 -7.03
C HIS A 14 47.70 -28.07 -7.21
N LEU A 15 47.81 -26.88 -7.80
CA LEU A 15 46.64 -26.11 -8.21
C LEU A 15 45.92 -26.85 -9.35
N GLU A 16 46.61 -27.30 -10.41
CA GLU A 16 45.99 -28.08 -11.50
C GLU A 16 45.26 -29.35 -11.00
N ASP A 17 45.85 -30.08 -10.07
CA ASP A 17 45.27 -31.27 -9.45
C ASP A 17 44.04 -30.97 -8.58
N ILE A 18 44.08 -29.88 -7.79
CA ILE A 18 42.91 -29.41 -7.03
C ILE A 18 41.84 -28.89 -7.99
N LEU A 19 42.24 -28.23 -9.07
CA LEU A 19 41.36 -27.55 -10.00
C LEU A 19 40.65 -28.54 -10.94
N CYS A 20 41.24 -29.69 -11.28
CA CYS A 20 40.64 -30.80 -12.04
C CYS A 20 39.84 -30.38 -13.31
N ILE A 21 40.16 -29.24 -13.92
CA ILE A 21 39.49 -28.75 -15.13
C ILE A 21 40.54 -28.53 -16.21
N GLN A 22 40.41 -29.27 -17.31
CA GLN A 22 41.22 -29.06 -18.50
C GLN A 22 40.82 -27.72 -19.13
N ALA A 23 41.80 -26.83 -19.31
CA ALA A 23 41.59 -25.49 -19.86
C ALA A 23 41.05 -25.49 -21.31
N ASP A 24 41.20 -26.61 -22.02
CA ASP A 24 40.86 -26.76 -23.43
C ASP A 24 39.35 -26.71 -23.73
N ASP A 25 38.49 -26.84 -22.72
CA ASP A 25 37.02 -26.84 -22.88
C ASP A 25 36.36 -25.47 -22.61
N LEU A 26 37.14 -24.44 -22.24
CA LEU A 26 36.57 -23.13 -21.95
C LEU A 26 36.37 -22.29 -23.23
N PRO A 27 35.21 -21.62 -23.37
CA PRO A 27 35.01 -20.64 -24.43
C PRO A 27 36.00 -19.48 -24.31
N GLU A 28 36.24 -18.76 -25.41
CA GLU A 28 37.10 -17.56 -25.46
C GLU A 28 36.58 -16.46 -24.50
N SER A 29 36.94 -16.60 -23.23
CA SER A 29 36.62 -15.65 -22.18
C SER A 29 37.77 -14.68 -22.00
N PRO A 30 37.51 -13.39 -21.72
CA PRO A 30 38.55 -12.45 -21.32
C PRO A 30 39.18 -12.79 -19.95
N TYR A 31 38.56 -13.69 -19.18
CA TYR A 31 38.97 -14.07 -17.81
C TYR A 31 38.91 -15.60 -17.60
N PRO A 32 39.66 -16.41 -18.36
CA PRO A 32 39.52 -17.87 -18.34
C PRO A 32 39.81 -18.46 -16.95
N ASP A 33 40.85 -18.00 -16.26
CA ASP A 33 41.21 -18.49 -14.93
C ASP A 33 40.14 -18.17 -13.87
N LEU A 34 39.53 -16.99 -13.95
CA LEU A 34 38.43 -16.62 -13.04
C LEU A 34 37.17 -17.45 -13.34
N ASP A 35 36.90 -17.72 -14.62
CA ASP A 35 35.76 -18.54 -15.02
C ASP A 35 35.91 -19.98 -14.52
N LEU A 36 37.11 -20.56 -14.60
CA LEU A 36 37.43 -21.85 -13.97
C LEU A 36 37.12 -21.85 -12.47
N LEU A 37 37.61 -20.83 -11.76
CA LEU A 37 37.39 -20.67 -10.34
C LEU A 37 35.88 -20.55 -10.02
N TYR A 38 35.14 -19.76 -10.79
CA TYR A 38 33.70 -19.59 -10.61
C TYR A 38 32.94 -20.90 -10.84
N HIS A 39 33.29 -21.65 -11.90
CA HIS A 39 32.75 -22.99 -12.15
C HIS A 39 32.98 -23.92 -10.96
N GLN A 40 34.18 -23.95 -10.39
CA GLN A 40 34.47 -24.79 -9.22
C GLN A 40 33.66 -24.40 -7.99
N ILE A 41 33.60 -23.11 -7.69
CA ILE A 41 32.83 -22.60 -6.55
C ILE A 41 31.35 -22.99 -6.70
N LEU A 42 30.79 -22.88 -7.90
CA LEU A 42 29.41 -23.28 -8.19
C LEU A 42 29.23 -24.80 -8.17
N ARG A 43 30.19 -25.60 -8.62
CA ARG A 43 30.19 -27.07 -8.50
C ARG A 43 30.22 -27.58 -7.06
N MET A 44 30.78 -26.81 -6.12
CA MET A 44 30.73 -27.15 -4.69
C MET A 44 29.31 -27.04 -4.09
N CYS A 45 28.38 -26.40 -4.80
CA CYS A 45 26.98 -26.33 -4.38
C CYS A 45 26.28 -27.69 -4.58
N PRO A 46 25.48 -28.18 -3.62
CA PRO A 46 24.81 -29.46 -3.77
C PRO A 46 23.81 -29.39 -4.92
N LEU A 47 23.91 -30.31 -5.90
CA LEU A 47 22.98 -30.42 -7.03
C LEU A 47 21.51 -30.46 -6.57
N LYS A 48 21.22 -31.14 -5.45
CA LYS A 48 19.87 -31.22 -4.84
C LYS A 48 19.26 -29.87 -4.43
N HIS A 49 20.05 -28.80 -4.36
CA HIS A 49 19.62 -27.46 -3.98
C HIS A 49 19.89 -26.43 -5.07
N TRP A 50 20.36 -26.86 -6.24
CA TRP A 50 20.76 -25.94 -7.32
C TRP A 50 19.60 -25.04 -7.76
N ASP A 51 18.38 -25.56 -7.91
CA ASP A 51 17.22 -24.75 -8.30
C ASP A 51 16.92 -23.61 -7.31
N GLU A 52 17.15 -23.83 -6.01
CA GLU A 52 16.96 -22.79 -4.99
C GLU A 52 18.11 -21.78 -5.02
N ILE A 53 19.35 -22.25 -5.18
CA ILE A 53 20.54 -21.41 -5.33
C ILE A 53 20.42 -20.53 -6.56
N HIS A 54 19.97 -21.09 -7.68
CA HIS A 54 19.75 -20.40 -8.93
C HIS A 54 18.73 -19.28 -8.76
N LYS A 55 17.59 -19.52 -8.11
CA LYS A 55 16.60 -18.48 -7.79
C LYS A 55 17.17 -17.36 -6.90
N VAL A 56 17.99 -17.72 -5.91
CA VAL A 56 18.66 -16.74 -5.05
C VAL A 56 19.65 -15.89 -5.85
N LEU A 57 20.53 -16.52 -6.65
CA LEU A 57 21.49 -15.83 -7.51
C LEU A 57 20.77 -14.94 -8.53
N ARG A 58 19.67 -15.41 -9.10
CA ARG A 58 18.80 -14.63 -10.00
C ARG A 58 18.38 -13.32 -9.35
N LEU A 59 17.90 -13.34 -8.10
CA LEU A 59 17.53 -12.12 -7.37
C LEU A 59 18.74 -11.23 -7.06
N VAL A 60 19.86 -11.81 -6.62
CA VAL A 60 21.09 -11.06 -6.28
C VAL A 60 21.63 -10.30 -7.49
N VAL A 61 21.61 -10.92 -8.68
CA VAL A 61 22.07 -10.30 -9.94
C VAL A 61 21.01 -9.38 -10.54
N THR A 62 19.72 -9.64 -10.35
CA THR A 62 18.62 -8.81 -10.87
C THR A 62 18.60 -7.43 -10.23
N ILE A 63 18.59 -7.36 -8.89
CA ILE A 63 18.25 -6.13 -8.16
C ILE A 63 19.16 -4.94 -8.50
N PRO A 64 20.49 -5.10 -8.67
CA PRO A 64 21.35 -4.02 -9.16
C PRO A 64 21.01 -3.53 -10.58
N ASN A 65 20.49 -4.42 -11.42
CA ASN A 65 20.36 -4.19 -12.87
C ASN A 65 18.99 -3.63 -13.29
N VAL A 66 17.92 -3.82 -12.51
CA VAL A 66 16.58 -3.36 -12.91
C VAL A 66 16.42 -1.82 -12.87
N GLY A 67 17.46 -1.09 -12.44
CA GLY A 67 17.47 0.38 -12.50
C GLY A 67 16.32 1.01 -11.73
N PHE A 68 15.79 0.31 -10.71
CA PHE A 68 14.75 0.86 -9.86
C PHE A 68 15.30 2.15 -9.27
N SER A 69 14.70 3.28 -9.66
CA SER A 69 14.87 4.52 -8.90
C SER A 69 14.57 4.15 -7.45
N GLN A 70 15.42 4.61 -6.53
CA GLN A 70 15.27 4.37 -5.09
C GLN A 70 13.88 4.77 -4.55
N SER A 71 13.05 5.44 -5.37
CA SER A 71 11.64 5.73 -5.10
C SER A 71 10.69 4.53 -5.18
N ILE A 72 10.97 3.50 -6.00
CA ILE A 72 10.05 2.34 -6.18
C ILE A 72 10.29 1.28 -5.12
N PHE A 73 11.51 1.15 -4.61
CA PHE A 73 11.71 0.44 -3.36
C PHE A 73 11.23 1.34 -2.24
N PRO A 74 10.12 1.04 -1.57
CA PRO A 74 9.93 1.63 -0.28
C PRO A 74 11.14 1.16 0.54
N TYR A 75 11.93 2.11 1.02
CA TYR A 75 12.87 2.00 2.14
C TYR A 75 12.27 1.20 3.35
N GLN A 76 10.98 0.90 3.31
CA GLN A 76 10.15 0.29 4.33
C GLN A 76 9.81 -1.19 4.08
N LEU A 77 10.56 -1.97 3.30
CA LEU A 77 10.45 -3.44 3.43
C LEU A 77 10.88 -3.92 4.84
N SER A 78 11.63 -3.10 5.58
CA SER A 78 12.09 -3.38 6.96
C SER A 78 11.02 -3.81 7.94
N PRO A 79 9.97 -3.01 8.18
CA PRO A 79 9.00 -3.34 9.20
C PRO A 79 8.17 -4.55 8.76
N VAL A 80 8.00 -4.72 7.43
CA VAL A 80 7.24 -5.79 6.78
C VAL A 80 7.86 -7.14 7.01
N MET A 81 9.19 -7.20 6.87
CA MET A 81 9.93 -8.44 6.98
C MET A 81 10.35 -8.76 8.42
N ARG A 82 10.45 -7.75 9.30
CA ARG A 82 10.90 -7.90 10.70
C ARG A 82 10.07 -8.85 11.57
N ARG A 83 8.86 -9.26 11.17
CA ARG A 83 7.94 -10.05 12.00
C ARG A 83 7.17 -11.11 11.22
N PHE A 84 7.81 -11.77 10.25
CA PHE A 84 7.35 -13.10 9.86
C PHE A 84 7.39 -14.03 11.09
N PRO A 85 6.47 -15.01 11.21
CA PRO A 85 6.42 -15.89 12.37
C PRO A 85 7.55 -16.92 12.30
N SER A 86 8.78 -16.47 12.54
CA SER A 86 9.88 -17.35 12.92
C SER A 86 10.47 -16.81 14.22
N VAL A 87 10.09 -17.49 15.31
CA VAL A 87 10.56 -17.35 16.69
C VAL A 87 9.87 -16.26 17.53
N ASN A 88 9.18 -16.72 18.58
CA ASN A 88 8.67 -15.94 19.70
C ASN A 88 9.81 -15.15 20.36
N VAL A 89 9.89 -13.85 20.07
CA VAL A 89 10.60 -12.89 20.92
C VAL A 89 9.63 -11.73 21.18
N CYS A 90 8.77 -11.92 22.18
CA CYS A 90 8.15 -10.81 22.89
C CYS A 90 9.12 -10.37 24.00
N ASP A 91 9.08 -9.08 24.35
CA ASP A 91 9.75 -8.45 25.50
C ASP A 91 11.12 -7.80 25.25
N GLN A 92 11.22 -6.94 24.23
CA GLN A 92 12.16 -5.81 24.32
C GLN A 92 11.42 -4.48 24.46
N PRO A 93 11.71 -3.68 25.51
CA PRO A 93 11.15 -2.34 25.65
C PRO A 93 11.66 -1.42 24.56
N LEU A 94 10.76 -0.62 23.99
CA LEU A 94 11.06 0.45 23.02
C LEU A 94 11.91 1.52 23.70
N THR A 95 13.24 1.38 23.65
CA THR A 95 14.16 2.45 24.02
C THR A 95 14.52 3.31 22.81
N ASP A 96 14.23 4.60 22.98
CA ASP A 96 14.83 5.78 22.38
C ASP A 96 14.48 6.14 20.92
N HIS A 97 13.79 7.27 20.76
CA HIS A 97 13.33 7.86 19.49
C HIS A 97 14.45 8.54 18.67
N ASN A 98 15.72 8.40 19.08
CA ASN A 98 16.87 9.04 18.43
C ASN A 98 17.80 8.09 17.68
N GLN A 99 17.45 6.80 17.51
CA GLN A 99 18.24 5.95 16.62
C GLN A 99 18.05 6.38 15.16
N PRO A 100 19.13 6.66 14.41
CA PRO A 100 19.03 6.97 12.99
C PRO A 100 18.34 5.81 12.26
N LEU A 101 17.53 6.12 11.25
CA LEU A 101 16.74 5.22 10.39
C LEU A 101 17.56 4.13 9.62
N SER A 102 18.81 3.87 10.03
CA SER A 102 19.81 2.98 9.42
C SER A 102 19.51 1.48 9.46
N ASN A 103 18.42 1.03 10.09
CA ASN A 103 18.10 -0.39 10.29
C ASN A 103 17.10 -0.97 9.26
N GLN A 104 17.10 -0.43 8.03
CA GLN A 104 16.25 -0.92 6.95
C GLN A 104 16.99 -2.02 6.16
N PRO A 105 16.39 -3.21 5.93
CA PRO A 105 16.98 -4.23 5.11
C PRO A 105 17.09 -3.65 3.72
N LEU A 106 18.33 -3.67 3.26
CA LEU A 106 18.66 -3.18 1.95
C LEU A 106 18.09 -4.15 0.90
N PRO A 107 17.80 -3.68 -0.31
CA PRO A 107 17.58 -4.58 -1.45
C PRO A 107 18.71 -5.64 -1.48
N CYS A 108 18.35 -6.92 -1.63
CA CYS A 108 19.23 -8.09 -1.49
C CYS A 108 19.64 -8.50 -0.07
N SER A 109 18.85 -8.26 0.98
CA SER A 109 19.11 -8.91 2.28
C SER A 109 18.65 -10.37 2.30
N ILE A 110 19.14 -11.16 3.27
CA ILE A 110 18.70 -12.54 3.49
C ILE A 110 17.21 -12.59 3.80
N GLU A 111 16.72 -11.71 4.70
CA GLU A 111 15.28 -11.58 5.00
C GLU A 111 14.46 -11.29 3.73
N CYS A 112 14.97 -10.41 2.86
CA CYS A 112 14.26 -10.00 1.65
C CYS A 112 14.15 -11.11 0.62
N ILE A 113 15.28 -11.76 0.32
CA ILE A 113 15.31 -12.91 -0.60
C ILE A 113 14.46 -14.06 -0.05
N ALA A 114 14.53 -14.31 1.26
CA ALA A 114 13.74 -15.34 1.92
C ALA A 114 12.24 -15.09 1.75
N ALA A 115 11.78 -13.86 1.99
CA ALA A 115 10.38 -13.51 1.79
C ALA A 115 9.95 -13.62 0.31
N ILE A 116 10.74 -13.09 -0.62
CA ILE A 116 10.47 -13.13 -2.08
C ILE A 116 10.35 -14.58 -2.57
N LEU A 117 11.24 -15.46 -2.13
CA LEU A 117 11.25 -16.86 -2.54
C LEU A 117 10.40 -17.77 -1.64
N SER A 118 9.71 -17.21 -0.64
CA SER A 118 8.96 -17.98 0.38
C SER A 118 9.81 -19.06 1.08
N LEU A 119 11.09 -18.75 1.32
CA LEU A 119 12.06 -19.58 2.03
C LEU A 119 12.22 -19.10 3.49
N LYS A 120 12.81 -19.95 4.34
CA LYS A 120 13.25 -19.51 5.67
C LYS A 120 14.58 -18.75 5.56
N PRO A 121 14.82 -17.65 6.33
CA PRO A 121 16.10 -16.93 6.32
C PRO A 121 17.32 -17.84 6.52
N GLY A 122 17.26 -18.76 7.49
CA GLY A 122 18.33 -19.74 7.72
C GLY A 122 18.58 -20.69 6.54
N LYS A 123 17.54 -20.99 5.76
CA LYS A 123 17.68 -21.78 4.52
C LYS A 123 18.42 -20.95 3.46
N VAL A 124 18.04 -19.69 3.23
CA VAL A 124 18.76 -18.80 2.30
C VAL A 124 20.24 -18.66 2.70
N ARG A 125 20.52 -18.43 3.99
CA ARG A 125 21.89 -18.40 4.52
C ARG A 125 22.64 -19.70 4.23
N SER A 126 22.03 -20.86 4.46
CA SER A 126 22.65 -22.16 4.18
C SER A 126 22.92 -22.41 2.69
N LEU A 127 22.13 -21.81 1.79
CA LEU A 127 22.35 -21.87 0.35
C LEU A 127 23.54 -20.99 -0.05
N LEU A 128 23.65 -19.80 0.57
CA LEU A 128 24.69 -18.81 0.28
C LEU A 128 26.04 -19.09 0.93
N ILE A 129 26.10 -19.88 2.01
CA ILE A 129 27.36 -20.12 2.76
C ILE A 129 28.47 -20.74 1.88
N LYS A 130 28.08 -21.51 0.86
CA LYS A 130 29.04 -22.13 -0.06
C LYS A 130 29.59 -21.16 -1.11
N LEU A 131 28.96 -20.00 -1.24
CA LEU A 131 29.29 -18.96 -2.19
C LEU A 131 30.05 -17.79 -1.55
N HIS A 132 30.48 -17.90 -0.29
CA HIS A 132 31.19 -16.82 0.42
C HIS A 132 32.48 -16.35 -0.27
N ALA A 133 33.09 -17.19 -1.11
CA ALA A 133 34.27 -16.82 -1.91
C ALA A 133 33.94 -15.76 -2.99
N VAL A 134 32.68 -15.71 -3.46
CA VAL A 134 32.22 -14.81 -4.54
C VAL A 134 31.07 -13.88 -4.11
N LEU A 135 30.53 -14.08 -2.90
CA LEU A 135 29.47 -13.29 -2.30
C LEU A 135 29.90 -12.82 -0.90
N GLU A 136 29.78 -11.51 -0.66
CA GLU A 136 29.82 -10.95 0.68
C GLU A 136 28.42 -11.10 1.29
N VAL A 137 28.27 -12.10 2.17
CA VAL A 137 27.02 -12.39 2.88
C VAL A 137 27.17 -11.89 4.32
N PRO A 138 26.34 -10.94 4.76
CA PRO A 138 26.45 -10.35 6.08
C PRO A 138 26.09 -11.34 7.21
N ASP A 139 26.66 -11.10 8.39
CA ASP A 139 26.34 -11.89 9.59
C ASP A 139 24.90 -11.66 10.06
N ASP A 140 24.35 -10.47 9.88
CA ASP A 140 22.96 -10.15 10.16
C ASP A 140 22.06 -10.39 8.94
N ASP A 141 20.80 -10.79 9.16
CA ASP A 141 19.88 -11.12 8.05
C ASP A 141 19.38 -9.88 7.27
N LYS A 142 19.72 -8.67 7.72
CA LYS A 142 19.25 -7.39 7.15
C LYS A 142 20.31 -6.68 6.31
N GLY A 143 21.58 -7.03 6.51
CA GLY A 143 22.67 -6.55 5.70
C GLY A 143 22.46 -6.87 4.22
N LYS A 144 23.04 -6.04 3.36
CA LYS A 144 23.00 -6.24 1.92
C LYS A 144 23.96 -7.35 1.50
N ILE A 145 23.48 -8.36 0.80
CA ILE A 145 24.34 -9.31 0.07
C ILE A 145 24.98 -8.56 -1.11
N ARG A 146 26.30 -8.68 -1.25
CA ARG A 146 27.05 -8.03 -2.34
C ARG A 146 27.83 -9.06 -3.14
N ILE A 147 27.96 -8.81 -4.43
CA ILE A 147 28.93 -9.48 -5.29
C ILE A 147 30.17 -8.57 -5.29
N PRO A 148 31.28 -8.95 -4.63
CA PRO A 148 32.45 -8.06 -4.49
C PRO A 148 33.12 -7.73 -5.83
N HIS A 149 33.09 -8.68 -6.77
CA HIS A 149 33.77 -8.56 -8.04
C HIS A 149 32.79 -8.57 -9.22
N ALA A 150 32.82 -7.52 -10.05
CA ALA A 150 31.89 -7.36 -11.17
C ALA A 150 31.91 -8.54 -12.17
N THR A 151 33.08 -9.15 -12.38
CA THR A 151 33.23 -10.25 -13.35
C THR A 151 32.46 -11.51 -12.96
N PHE A 152 32.10 -11.71 -11.68
CA PHE A 152 31.23 -12.83 -11.28
C PHE A 152 29.79 -12.61 -11.75
N SER A 153 29.28 -11.37 -11.64
CA SER A 153 27.98 -11.02 -12.22
C SER A 153 27.99 -11.18 -13.74
N GLU A 154 29.06 -10.69 -14.40
CA GLU A 154 29.21 -10.84 -15.86
C GLU A 154 29.28 -12.31 -16.27
N PHE A 155 30.01 -13.14 -15.51
CA PHE A 155 30.09 -14.58 -15.72
C PHE A 155 28.70 -15.22 -15.66
N LEU A 156 27.94 -15.00 -14.57
CA LEU A 156 26.60 -15.56 -14.40
C LEU A 156 25.62 -15.11 -15.51
N LEU A 157 25.77 -13.88 -15.99
CA LEU A 157 24.93 -13.28 -17.04
C LEU A 157 25.32 -13.72 -18.46
N ASP A 158 26.50 -14.30 -18.66
CA ASP A 158 26.97 -14.75 -19.96
C ASP A 158 26.75 -16.27 -20.13
N PRO A 159 25.83 -16.69 -21.01
CA PRO A 159 25.51 -18.11 -21.19
C PRO A 159 26.66 -18.92 -21.80
N GLN A 160 27.58 -18.28 -22.52
CA GLN A 160 28.75 -18.97 -23.07
C GLN A 160 29.72 -19.29 -21.94
N ARG A 161 30.04 -18.30 -21.09
CA ARG A 161 31.01 -18.47 -19.99
C ARG A 161 30.50 -19.38 -18.88
N SER A 162 29.25 -19.20 -18.45
CA SER A 162 28.70 -19.91 -17.28
C SER A 162 28.04 -21.24 -17.56
N THR A 163 27.77 -21.57 -18.83
CA THR A 163 27.18 -22.85 -19.26
C THR A 163 25.93 -23.24 -18.45
N ASP A 164 25.96 -24.35 -17.72
CA ASP A 164 24.86 -24.87 -16.89
C ASP A 164 24.55 -23.97 -15.67
N HIS A 165 25.45 -23.04 -15.37
CA HIS A 165 25.31 -22.07 -14.29
C HIS A 165 24.76 -20.71 -14.73
N HIS A 166 24.36 -20.57 -15.99
CA HIS A 166 23.79 -19.33 -16.50
C HIS A 166 22.54 -18.88 -15.71
N VAL A 167 22.52 -17.59 -15.38
CA VAL A 167 21.44 -16.94 -14.64
C VAL A 167 20.87 -15.81 -15.49
N GLU A 168 19.71 -16.04 -16.08
CA GLU A 168 18.95 -14.98 -16.73
C GLU A 168 18.34 -14.07 -15.66
N PRO A 169 18.64 -12.76 -15.62
CA PRO A 169 18.06 -11.86 -14.62
C PRO A 169 16.55 -11.77 -14.78
N HIS A 170 15.81 -11.50 -13.71
CA HIS A 170 14.40 -11.22 -13.82
C HIS A 170 14.19 -9.94 -14.64
N THR A 171 13.22 -10.00 -15.54
CA THR A 171 12.64 -8.80 -16.11
C THR A 171 12.04 -7.93 -15.00
N LYS A 172 11.90 -6.62 -15.25
CA LYS A 172 11.23 -5.71 -14.32
C LYS A 172 9.84 -6.23 -13.91
N SER A 173 9.08 -6.78 -14.87
CA SER A 173 7.75 -7.33 -14.62
C SER A 173 7.77 -8.53 -13.68
N GLU A 174 8.64 -9.53 -13.91
CA GLU A 174 8.75 -10.71 -13.04
C GLU A 174 9.19 -10.32 -11.62
N TYR A 175 10.12 -9.37 -11.50
CA TYR A 175 10.54 -8.89 -10.19
C TYR A 175 9.39 -8.18 -9.45
N CYS A 176 8.67 -7.28 -10.15
CA CYS A 176 7.49 -6.62 -9.60
C CYS A 176 6.41 -7.63 -9.17
N ASP A 177 6.21 -8.69 -9.94
CA ASP A 177 5.27 -9.76 -9.61
C ASP A 177 5.62 -10.43 -8.27
N LEU A 178 6.88 -10.87 -8.11
CA LEU A 178 7.35 -11.51 -6.88
C LEU A 178 7.26 -10.57 -5.68
N VAL A 179 7.63 -9.30 -5.84
CA VAL A 179 7.55 -8.31 -4.76
C VAL A 179 6.09 -8.04 -4.38
N ALA A 180 5.20 -7.86 -5.34
CA ALA A 180 3.78 -7.66 -5.10
C ALA A 180 3.17 -8.84 -4.32
N GLN A 181 3.52 -10.08 -4.68
CA GLN A 181 3.08 -11.27 -3.94
C GLN A 181 3.47 -11.21 -2.46
N VAL A 182 4.73 -10.88 -2.14
CA VAL A 182 5.20 -10.78 -0.76
C VAL A 182 4.41 -9.77 0.03
N PHE A 183 4.21 -8.59 -0.56
CA PHE A 183 3.43 -7.54 0.10
C PHE A 183 2.00 -7.99 0.34
N LEU A 184 1.29 -8.47 -0.69
CA LEU A 184 -0.10 -8.88 -0.59
C LEU A 184 -0.31 -10.00 0.42
N ARG A 185 0.57 -11.02 0.44
CA ARG A 185 0.54 -12.08 1.47
C ARG A 185 0.78 -11.51 2.87
N THR A 186 1.74 -10.62 3.01
CA THR A 186 2.04 -10.01 4.32
C THR A 186 0.85 -9.20 4.82
N ILE A 187 0.19 -8.45 3.93
CA ILE A 187 -1.01 -7.70 4.26
C ILE A 187 -2.14 -8.65 4.63
N SER A 188 -2.38 -9.71 3.85
CA SER A 188 -3.42 -10.71 4.09
C SER A 188 -3.30 -11.35 5.47
N VAL A 189 -2.11 -11.81 5.86
CA VAL A 189 -1.85 -12.39 7.20
C VAL A 189 -2.20 -11.39 8.32
N ARG A 190 -1.89 -10.11 8.13
CA ARG A 190 -2.20 -9.06 9.13
C ARG A 190 -3.67 -8.66 9.14
N SER A 191 -4.31 -8.69 7.97
CA SER A 191 -5.75 -8.47 7.83
C SER A 191 -6.57 -9.54 8.58
N GLN A 192 -6.09 -10.78 8.68
CA GLN A 192 -6.77 -11.80 9.48
C GLN A 192 -6.78 -11.45 10.98
N GLU A 193 -5.67 -10.92 11.51
CA GLU A 193 -5.59 -10.43 12.89
C GLU A 193 -6.67 -9.36 13.14
N TYR A 194 -6.95 -8.50 12.15
CA TYR A 194 -7.96 -7.43 12.25
C TYR A 194 -9.36 -7.99 12.46
N TRP A 195 -9.76 -8.95 11.63
CA TRP A 195 -11.09 -9.53 11.70
C TRP A 195 -11.34 -10.28 13.00
N HIS A 196 -10.32 -10.94 13.54
CA HIS A 196 -10.42 -11.54 14.86
C HIS A 196 -10.75 -10.51 15.94
N HIS A 197 -10.18 -9.30 15.88
CA HIS A 197 -10.51 -8.22 16.81
C HIS A 197 -11.91 -7.64 16.58
N VAL A 198 -12.32 -7.45 15.32
CA VAL A 198 -13.68 -7.00 14.97
C VAL A 198 -14.72 -7.95 15.55
N HIS A 199 -14.52 -9.26 15.46
CA HIS A 199 -15.51 -10.25 15.89
C HIS A 199 -15.52 -10.51 17.40
N ASN A 200 -14.36 -10.51 18.06
CA ASN A 200 -14.27 -10.89 19.47
C ASN A 200 -14.66 -9.77 20.45
N SER A 201 -14.96 -8.55 19.97
CA SER A 201 -15.39 -7.40 20.79
C SER A 201 -14.44 -7.02 21.96
N THR A 202 -13.26 -7.64 22.06
CA THR A 202 -12.22 -7.28 23.01
C THR A 202 -11.40 -6.14 22.42
N ILE A 203 -11.77 -4.92 22.83
CA ILE A 203 -11.27 -3.61 22.35
C ILE A 203 -9.83 -3.32 22.85
N ALA A 204 -9.10 -4.28 23.40
CA ALA A 204 -7.68 -4.12 23.71
C ALA A 204 -6.76 -4.77 22.66
N PRO A 205 -6.75 -4.35 21.38
CA PRO A 205 -5.60 -4.64 20.53
C PRO A 205 -4.36 -3.99 21.12
N ARG A 206 -3.24 -4.70 21.05
CA ARG A 206 -1.92 -4.06 21.17
C ARG A 206 -1.80 -3.10 19.99
N ARG A 207 -2.02 -1.80 20.23
CA ARG A 207 -1.86 -0.70 19.25
C ARG A 207 -0.57 -0.81 18.43
N ASP A 208 0.48 -1.39 19.02
CA ASP A 208 1.76 -1.65 18.39
C ASP A 208 1.74 -2.70 17.27
N GLN A 209 0.72 -3.56 17.19
CA GLN A 209 0.54 -4.50 16.07
C GLN A 209 0.08 -3.77 14.79
N TRP A 210 -0.75 -2.72 14.93
CA TRP A 210 -1.33 -1.96 13.81
C TRP A 210 -0.39 -0.95 13.18
N ARG A 211 0.59 -0.46 13.94
CA ARG A 211 1.63 0.48 13.46
C ARG A 211 2.41 -0.03 12.26
N PHE A 212 2.41 -1.34 12.06
CA PHE A 212 3.09 -1.98 10.96
C PHE A 212 2.33 -1.84 9.63
N ILE A 213 1.01 -2.06 9.62
CA ILE A 213 0.16 -1.87 8.42
C ILE A 213 0.16 -0.40 8.00
N SER A 214 0.30 0.49 8.97
CA SER A 214 0.20 1.93 8.78
C SER A 214 1.46 2.60 8.25
N THR A 215 2.50 1.90 7.77
CA THR A 215 3.48 2.59 6.89
C THR A 215 2.86 2.71 5.50
N GLY A 216 1.82 3.55 5.36
CA GLY A 216 0.96 3.60 4.17
C GLY A 216 1.66 3.85 2.85
N SER A 217 2.90 4.34 2.86
CA SER A 217 3.77 4.37 1.68
C SER A 217 3.92 2.98 1.06
N SER A 218 3.98 1.91 1.86
CA SER A 218 4.13 0.54 1.41
C SER A 218 2.99 0.10 0.48
N LEU A 219 1.73 0.45 0.76
CA LEU A 219 0.61 -0.02 -0.07
C LEU A 219 0.43 0.73 -1.38
N LEU A 220 0.69 2.02 -1.39
CA LEU A 220 0.69 2.76 -2.65
C LEU A 220 1.77 2.21 -3.56
N CYS A 221 2.94 1.91 -2.99
CA CYS A 221 3.98 1.19 -3.70
C CYS A 221 3.47 -0.17 -4.19
N VAL A 222 2.70 -0.94 -3.42
CA VAL A 222 2.17 -2.24 -3.88
C VAL A 222 1.31 -2.10 -5.11
N PHE A 223 0.36 -1.16 -5.13
CA PHE A 223 -0.51 -0.99 -6.29
C PHE A 223 0.24 -0.47 -7.52
N ASP A 224 1.18 0.45 -7.33
CA ASP A 224 2.07 0.91 -8.40
C ASP A 224 2.97 -0.23 -8.93
N ILE A 225 3.42 -1.14 -8.05
CA ILE A 225 4.19 -2.34 -8.41
C ILE A 225 3.31 -3.35 -9.15
N VAL A 226 2.10 -3.62 -8.68
CA VAL A 226 1.14 -4.54 -9.31
C VAL A 226 0.82 -4.09 -10.74
N GLN A 227 0.57 -2.80 -10.95
CA GLN A 227 0.34 -2.22 -12.28
C GLN A 227 1.56 -2.32 -13.21
N SER A 228 2.77 -2.48 -12.65
CA SER A 228 4.00 -2.68 -13.42
C SER A 228 4.18 -4.12 -13.91
N VAL A 229 3.30 -5.05 -13.51
CA VAL A 229 3.32 -6.45 -13.93
C VAL A 229 2.57 -6.61 -15.25
N VAL A 230 3.31 -7.03 -16.28
CA VAL A 230 2.80 -7.27 -17.64
C VAL A 230 2.09 -8.61 -17.74
N SER A 231 2.66 -9.65 -17.13
CA SER A 231 2.11 -11.01 -17.12
C SER A 231 2.11 -11.54 -15.68
N PRO A 232 0.99 -11.41 -14.95
CA PRO A 232 0.92 -11.80 -13.56
C PRO A 232 0.96 -13.31 -13.39
N SER A 233 1.65 -13.77 -12.34
CA SER A 233 1.67 -15.17 -11.92
C SER A 233 0.33 -15.59 -11.31
N ALA A 234 0.05 -16.89 -11.31
CA ALA A 234 -1.13 -17.44 -10.64
C ALA A 234 -1.14 -17.12 -9.14
N GLU A 235 0.03 -17.07 -8.53
CA GLU A 235 0.23 -16.72 -7.14
C GLU A 235 -0.09 -15.25 -6.85
N LEU A 236 0.27 -14.32 -7.75
CA LEU A 236 -0.10 -12.91 -7.62
C LEU A 236 -1.62 -12.74 -7.72
N LEU A 237 -2.25 -13.40 -8.68
CA LEU A 237 -3.70 -13.36 -8.87
C LEU A 237 -4.45 -13.95 -7.67
N ALA A 238 -3.95 -15.04 -7.10
CA ALA A 238 -4.48 -15.61 -5.86
C ALA A 238 -4.35 -14.62 -4.69
N ALA A 239 -3.16 -14.02 -4.52
CA ALA A 239 -2.91 -13.05 -3.46
C ALA A 239 -3.80 -11.79 -3.60
N LEU A 240 -4.07 -11.33 -4.82
CA LEU A 240 -5.02 -10.24 -5.07
C LEU A 240 -6.45 -10.63 -4.65
N ASN A 241 -6.91 -11.83 -4.98
CA ASN A 241 -8.25 -12.29 -4.59
C ASN A 241 -8.42 -12.42 -3.06
N GLU A 242 -7.33 -12.72 -2.35
CA GLU A 242 -7.29 -12.77 -0.89
C GLU A 242 -7.18 -11.39 -0.24
N PHE A 243 -6.79 -10.36 -0.99
CA PHE A 243 -6.65 -9.00 -0.47
C PHE A 243 -7.96 -8.49 0.13
N ASP A 244 -7.81 -7.71 1.20
CA ASP A 244 -8.89 -7.09 1.95
C ASP A 244 -8.57 -5.62 2.22
N PRO A 245 -9.33 -4.67 1.64
CA PRO A 245 -9.06 -3.25 1.80
C PRO A 245 -9.46 -2.67 3.17
N TYR A 246 -10.35 -3.32 3.92
CA TYR A 246 -10.95 -2.72 5.12
C TYR A 246 -9.97 -2.54 6.29
N PRO A 247 -9.21 -3.58 6.70
CA PRO A 247 -8.17 -3.45 7.73
C PRO A 247 -7.14 -2.38 7.38
N PHE A 248 -6.92 -2.21 6.08
CA PHE A 248 -5.91 -1.32 5.57
C PHE A 248 -6.33 0.15 5.66
N VAL A 249 -7.59 0.48 5.39
CA VAL A 249 -8.11 1.84 5.61
C VAL A 249 -8.29 2.13 7.10
N ALA A 250 -8.60 1.10 7.91
CA ALA A 250 -8.68 1.23 9.36
C ALA A 250 -7.32 1.51 10.02
N ALA A 251 -6.24 0.85 9.60
CA ALA A 251 -4.95 0.93 10.27
C ALA A 251 -4.39 2.36 10.45
N PRO A 252 -4.39 3.25 9.43
CA PRO A 252 -3.97 4.63 9.59
C PRO A 252 -4.84 5.44 10.56
N LEU A 253 -6.12 5.09 10.73
CA LEU A 253 -7.02 5.77 11.66
C LEU A 253 -6.61 5.56 13.13
N HIS A 254 -5.80 4.54 13.42
CA HIS A 254 -5.25 4.27 14.75
C HIS A 254 -3.89 4.93 15.02
N LEU A 255 -3.28 5.56 14.00
CA LEU A 255 -2.07 6.34 14.19
C LEU A 255 -2.37 7.63 14.98
N PRO A 256 -1.41 8.15 15.75
CA PRO A 256 -1.54 9.46 16.34
C PRO A 256 -1.82 10.51 15.25
N ALA A 257 -2.76 11.40 15.54
CA ALA A 257 -3.04 12.56 14.69
C ALA A 257 -1.75 13.32 14.35
N GLY A 258 -1.58 13.64 13.06
CA GLY A 258 -0.44 14.39 12.55
C GLY A 258 -0.10 14.07 11.10
N GLU A 259 0.98 14.68 10.63
CA GLU A 259 1.39 14.65 9.22
C GLU A 259 1.55 13.23 8.66
N THR A 260 1.97 12.26 9.48
CA THR A 260 2.13 10.88 9.04
C THR A 260 0.78 10.23 8.73
N GLN A 261 -0.17 10.29 9.67
CA GLN A 261 -1.53 9.78 9.47
C GLN A 261 -2.18 10.42 8.25
N ASP A 262 -2.08 11.76 8.15
CA ASP A 262 -2.64 12.53 7.04
C ASP A 262 -2.05 12.11 5.69
N ARG A 263 -0.73 11.96 5.60
CA ARG A 263 -0.06 11.55 4.36
C ARG A 263 -0.43 10.14 3.93
N ILE A 264 -0.62 9.26 4.90
CA ILE A 264 -1.03 7.88 4.63
C ILE A 264 -2.47 7.85 4.13
N LEU A 265 -3.40 8.46 4.87
CA LEU A 265 -4.80 8.49 4.45
C LEU A 265 -4.99 9.24 3.15
N ASP A 266 -4.28 10.35 2.93
CA ASP A 266 -4.24 11.00 1.61
C ASP A 266 -3.72 10.06 0.55
N GLY A 267 -2.66 9.31 0.85
CA GLY A 267 -2.13 8.31 -0.04
C GLY A 267 -3.20 7.30 -0.47
N ILE A 268 -3.88 6.70 0.50
CA ILE A 268 -4.85 5.63 0.31
C ILE A 268 -6.11 6.14 -0.37
N LEU A 269 -6.64 7.27 0.11
CA LEU A 269 -7.94 7.81 -0.28
C LEU A 269 -7.84 8.75 -1.50
N ARG A 270 -6.80 9.59 -1.60
CA ARG A 270 -6.64 10.51 -2.75
C ARG A 270 -5.97 9.89 -3.97
N ARG A 271 -5.12 8.87 -3.82
CA ARG A 271 -4.66 8.11 -5.00
C ARG A 271 -5.71 7.11 -5.45
N GLU A 272 -6.96 7.55 -5.48
CA GLU A 272 -8.02 6.90 -6.22
C GLU A 272 -7.56 6.55 -7.64
N GLY A 273 -6.73 7.40 -8.26
CA GLY A 273 -6.06 7.08 -9.52
C GLY A 273 -5.29 5.76 -9.49
N SER A 274 -4.44 5.50 -8.50
CA SER A 274 -3.67 4.24 -8.45
C SER A 274 -4.57 3.04 -8.14
N LEU A 275 -5.55 3.19 -7.23
CA LEU A 275 -6.49 2.11 -6.93
C LEU A 275 -7.37 1.76 -8.13
N MET A 276 -7.98 2.76 -8.76
CA MET A 276 -8.79 2.60 -9.96
C MET A 276 -7.95 2.09 -11.13
N CYS A 277 -6.72 2.61 -11.33
CA CYS A 277 -5.80 2.06 -12.32
C CYS A 277 -5.47 0.60 -12.05
N THR A 278 -5.34 0.19 -10.78
CA THR A 278 -5.15 -1.23 -10.42
C THR A 278 -6.39 -2.06 -10.74
N ILE A 279 -7.60 -1.56 -10.47
CA ILE A 279 -8.85 -2.25 -10.85
C ILE A 279 -8.96 -2.38 -12.37
N GLN A 280 -8.67 -1.31 -13.11
CA GLN A 280 -8.69 -1.32 -14.58
C GLN A 280 -7.60 -2.24 -15.17
N TRP A 281 -6.40 -2.22 -14.58
CA TRP A 281 -5.35 -3.19 -14.88
C TRP A 281 -5.83 -4.62 -14.61
N ALA A 282 -6.44 -4.89 -13.46
CA ALA A 282 -6.91 -6.23 -13.11
C ALA A 282 -8.00 -6.73 -14.10
N LYS A 283 -8.87 -5.82 -14.55
CA LYS A 283 -9.89 -6.10 -15.58
C LYS A 283 -9.29 -6.39 -16.96
N SER A 284 -8.12 -5.86 -17.28
CA SER A 284 -7.49 -6.05 -18.59
C SER A 284 -6.79 -7.41 -18.76
N LEU A 285 -6.57 -8.15 -17.67
CA LEU A 285 -5.85 -9.44 -17.62
C LEU A 285 -6.61 -10.65 -18.21
N SER A 286 -7.67 -10.45 -18.98
CA SER A 286 -8.50 -11.52 -19.56
C SER A 286 -7.63 -12.64 -20.17
N PRO A 287 -7.83 -13.94 -19.81
CA PRO A 287 -8.95 -14.50 -19.03
C PRO A 287 -8.71 -14.66 -17.51
N GLN A 288 -7.54 -14.32 -16.99
CA GLN A 288 -7.14 -14.63 -15.60
C GLN A 288 -7.51 -13.50 -14.62
N VAL A 289 -8.73 -12.99 -14.72
CA VAL A 289 -9.18 -11.82 -13.97
C VAL A 289 -9.35 -12.17 -12.48
N PRO A 290 -8.74 -11.42 -11.54
CA PRO A 290 -8.94 -11.63 -10.10
C PRO A 290 -10.30 -11.06 -9.67
N GLN A 291 -11.38 -11.77 -10.00
CA GLN A 291 -12.75 -11.24 -9.86
C GLN A 291 -13.10 -10.84 -8.42
N LYS A 292 -12.68 -11.63 -7.42
CA LYS A 292 -12.97 -11.30 -6.01
C LYS A 292 -12.30 -10.01 -5.57
N PHE A 293 -11.09 -9.74 -6.07
CA PHE A 293 -10.41 -8.47 -5.84
C PHE A 293 -11.23 -7.32 -6.42
N ILE A 294 -11.62 -7.42 -7.69
CA ILE A 294 -12.41 -6.39 -8.38
C ILE A 294 -13.72 -6.14 -7.63
N ASP A 295 -14.49 -7.18 -7.33
CA ASP A 295 -15.78 -7.04 -6.64
C ASP A 295 -15.62 -6.39 -5.26
N LYS A 296 -14.61 -6.78 -4.49
CA LYS A 296 -14.33 -6.18 -3.17
C LYS A 296 -13.93 -4.72 -3.29
N MET A 297 -13.05 -4.39 -4.23
CA MET A 297 -12.57 -3.02 -4.41
C MET A 297 -13.67 -2.12 -4.95
N GLU A 298 -14.46 -2.58 -5.92
CA GLU A 298 -15.61 -1.86 -6.45
C GLU A 298 -16.73 -1.74 -5.42
N GLY A 299 -16.92 -2.74 -4.54
CA GLY A 299 -17.86 -2.67 -3.42
C GLY A 299 -17.38 -1.80 -2.26
N PHE A 300 -16.08 -1.62 -2.10
CA PHE A 300 -15.47 -0.75 -1.09
C PHE A 300 -15.62 0.73 -1.44
N THR A 301 -15.52 1.09 -2.72
CA THR A 301 -15.60 2.49 -3.20
C THR A 301 -16.91 3.25 -2.94
N PRO A 302 -18.12 2.65 -2.98
CA PRO A 302 -19.37 3.40 -2.91
C PRO A 302 -19.75 3.68 -1.46
N ALA A 303 -19.52 2.72 -0.56
CA ALA A 303 -19.78 2.89 0.86
C ALA A 303 -19.04 1.89 1.74
N PHE A 304 -18.70 2.33 2.95
CA PHE A 304 -18.26 1.47 4.04
C PHE A 304 -18.74 2.02 5.38
N TYR A 305 -18.73 1.17 6.39
CA TYR A 305 -19.10 1.54 7.75
C TYR A 305 -17.89 1.87 8.58
N VAL A 306 -18.02 2.93 9.38
CA VAL A 306 -17.04 3.33 10.37
C VAL A 306 -17.64 3.18 11.76
N VAL A 307 -16.92 2.48 12.63
CA VAL A 307 -17.37 2.17 13.99
C VAL A 307 -16.33 2.64 14.99
N PRO A 308 -16.58 3.77 15.68
CA PRO A 308 -15.75 4.24 16.77
C PRO A 308 -16.31 3.79 18.12
N ALA A 309 -15.40 3.66 19.09
CA ALA A 309 -15.74 3.40 20.49
C ALA A 309 -16.00 4.67 21.33
N SER A 310 -16.05 5.87 20.72
CA SER A 310 -16.06 7.13 21.47
C SER A 310 -16.92 8.23 20.85
N SER A 311 -17.05 9.34 21.60
CA SER A 311 -17.72 10.58 21.23
C SER A 311 -17.16 11.29 19.99
N THR A 312 -16.04 10.82 19.44
CA THR A 312 -15.39 11.40 18.24
C THR A 312 -15.96 10.90 16.90
N LEU A 313 -17.09 10.17 16.94
CA LEU A 313 -17.80 9.58 15.80
C LEU A 313 -17.94 10.58 14.64
N TRP A 314 -18.48 11.76 14.93
CA TRP A 314 -18.74 12.76 13.92
C TRP A 314 -17.46 13.30 13.27
N GLU A 315 -16.44 13.58 14.07
CA GLU A 315 -15.21 14.14 13.53
C GLU A 315 -14.45 13.11 12.68
N VAL A 316 -14.46 11.83 13.07
CA VAL A 316 -13.91 10.74 12.25
C VAL A 316 -14.65 10.64 10.91
N LYS A 317 -15.99 10.71 10.93
CA LYS A 317 -16.80 10.75 9.70
C LYS A 317 -16.33 11.86 8.79
N ILE A 318 -16.34 13.10 9.26
CA ILE A 318 -15.99 14.24 8.44
C ILE A 318 -14.55 14.14 7.96
N TYR A 319 -13.64 13.68 8.80
CA TYR A 319 -12.24 13.52 8.42
C TYR A 319 -12.05 12.51 7.30
N ILE A 320 -12.72 11.34 7.37
CA ILE A 320 -12.65 10.33 6.31
C ILE A 320 -13.38 10.81 5.05
N GLU A 321 -14.57 11.38 5.23
CA GLU A 321 -15.37 12.00 4.18
C GLU A 321 -14.55 13.06 3.43
N GLU A 322 -13.97 14.06 4.10
CA GLU A 322 -13.09 15.08 3.52
C GLU A 322 -11.98 14.50 2.63
N ARG A 323 -11.44 13.35 3.01
CA ARG A 323 -10.32 12.68 2.30
C ARG A 323 -10.79 11.82 1.14
N LEU A 324 -12.00 11.26 1.22
CA LEU A 324 -12.70 10.63 0.10
C LEU A 324 -13.23 11.66 -0.90
N TYR A 325 -13.59 12.85 -0.41
CA TYR A 325 -14.38 13.83 -1.15
C TYR A 325 -13.61 14.55 -2.26
N ILE A 326 -12.27 14.44 -2.31
CA ILE A 326 -11.47 15.43 -3.03
C ILE A 326 -10.34 14.77 -3.79
N SER A 327 -10.71 14.25 -4.96
CA SER A 327 -9.84 13.79 -6.04
C SER A 327 -8.90 14.89 -6.58
N GLY A 328 -9.23 16.18 -6.40
CA GLY A 328 -8.60 17.31 -7.10
C GLY A 328 -7.52 18.12 -6.36
N GLY A 329 -7.02 17.69 -5.19
CA GLY A 329 -5.89 18.34 -4.50
C GLY A 329 -6.17 19.69 -3.80
N HIS A 330 -7.09 20.51 -4.31
CA HIS A 330 -7.32 21.89 -3.85
C HIS A 330 -8.39 22.04 -2.75
N GLY A 331 -9.24 21.04 -2.55
CA GLY A 331 -10.44 21.12 -1.72
C GLY A 331 -10.31 20.64 -0.27
N VAL A 332 -9.31 19.84 0.11
CA VAL A 332 -9.24 19.21 1.45
C VAL A 332 -9.30 20.26 2.56
N SER A 333 -8.35 21.20 2.56
CA SER A 333 -8.40 22.32 3.51
C SER A 333 -9.58 23.28 3.33
N LEU A 334 -10.48 23.09 2.37
CA LEU A 334 -11.68 23.91 2.23
C LEU A 334 -12.85 23.28 2.99
N TRP A 335 -13.08 21.98 2.83
CA TRP A 335 -14.23 21.30 3.45
C TRP A 335 -14.14 21.26 4.99
N SER A 336 -12.98 20.90 5.54
CA SER A 336 -12.72 20.98 6.99
C SER A 336 -12.93 22.39 7.54
N LYS A 337 -12.48 23.41 6.80
CA LYS A 337 -12.66 24.83 7.18
C LYS A 337 -14.13 25.26 7.15
N LEU A 338 -14.90 24.82 6.15
CA LEU A 338 -16.34 25.08 6.06
C LEU A 338 -17.09 24.46 7.25
N LEU A 339 -16.66 23.30 7.73
CA LEU A 339 -17.24 22.62 8.88
C LEU A 339 -16.64 23.05 10.23
N ARG A 340 -15.72 24.03 10.24
CA ARG A 340 -15.02 24.57 11.42
C ARG A 340 -14.31 23.50 12.26
N LEU A 341 -13.64 22.55 11.61
CA LEU A 341 -12.86 21.51 12.28
C LEU A 341 -11.39 21.92 12.39
N TYR A 342 -11.09 22.95 13.20
CA TYR A 342 -9.72 23.48 13.27
C TYR A 342 -8.78 22.74 14.23
N ASP A 343 -9.31 21.87 15.10
CA ASP A 343 -8.51 21.11 16.07
C ASP A 343 -9.09 19.69 16.25
N PHE A 344 -9.09 18.91 15.19
CA PHE A 344 -9.48 17.51 15.30
C PHE A 344 -8.29 16.67 15.78
N SER A 345 -8.43 16.07 16.96
CA SER A 345 -7.64 14.91 17.36
C SER A 345 -8.60 13.76 17.57
N ILE A 346 -8.41 12.68 16.83
CA ILE A 346 -8.97 11.37 17.21
C ILE A 346 -8.44 11.09 18.61
N ASP A 347 -9.34 10.85 19.56
CA ASP A 347 -8.93 10.45 20.89
C ASP A 347 -8.07 9.18 20.78
N LYS A 348 -6.91 9.22 21.44
CA LYS A 348 -5.92 8.15 21.35
C LYS A 348 -6.50 6.81 21.81
N ASP A 349 -7.54 6.81 22.61
CA ASP A 349 -8.14 5.56 23.12
C ASP A 349 -9.31 5.06 22.25
N SER A 350 -9.64 5.80 21.18
CA SER A 350 -10.68 5.41 20.23
C SER A 350 -10.19 4.36 19.24
N PHE A 351 -10.95 3.27 19.14
CA PHE A 351 -10.77 2.28 18.09
C PHE A 351 -11.78 2.54 17.00
N ILE A 352 -11.27 2.71 15.77
CA ILE A 352 -12.06 2.96 14.59
C ILE A 352 -11.97 1.73 13.69
N PHE A 353 -13.08 1.03 13.52
CA PHE A 353 -13.16 -0.06 12.55
C PHE A 353 -13.77 0.45 11.26
N VAL A 354 -13.16 0.09 10.14
CA VAL A 354 -13.73 0.19 8.80
C VAL A 354 -14.21 -1.20 8.41
N VAL A 355 -15.48 -1.34 8.03
CA VAL A 355 -16.09 -2.64 7.68
C VAL A 355 -17.00 -2.55 6.46
N PRO A 356 -17.23 -3.67 5.73
CA PRO A 356 -18.17 -3.73 4.62
C PRO A 356 -19.57 -3.25 5.00
N ALA A 357 -20.26 -2.60 4.05
CA ALA A 357 -21.63 -2.13 4.24
C ALA A 357 -22.66 -3.27 4.39
N ASP A 358 -22.33 -4.50 4.00
CA ASP A 358 -23.18 -5.67 4.17
C ASP A 358 -22.92 -6.41 5.50
N LEU A 359 -21.84 -6.06 6.22
CA LEU A 359 -21.57 -6.62 7.53
C LEU A 359 -22.63 -6.10 8.51
N ARG A 360 -23.20 -7.01 9.31
CA ARG A 360 -24.10 -6.66 10.42
C ARG A 360 -23.29 -6.47 11.70
N PRO A 361 -22.93 -5.24 12.08
CA PRO A 361 -22.21 -5.02 13.31
C PRO A 361 -23.11 -5.33 14.53
N PRO A 362 -22.51 -5.62 15.70
CA PRO A 362 -23.23 -5.75 16.95
C PRO A 362 -24.16 -4.55 17.22
N PRO A 363 -25.35 -4.76 17.84
CA PRO A 363 -26.29 -3.67 18.12
C PRO A 363 -25.75 -2.55 19.02
N SER A 364 -24.66 -2.80 19.73
CA SER A 364 -23.96 -1.84 20.58
C SER A 364 -23.05 -0.89 19.82
N TRP A 365 -22.76 -1.18 18.54
CA TRP A 365 -21.85 -0.38 17.74
C TRP A 365 -22.56 0.85 17.19
N GLN A 366 -21.90 2.00 17.31
CA GLN A 366 -22.31 3.20 16.57
C GLN A 366 -21.78 3.09 15.15
N ILE A 367 -22.68 3.12 14.18
CA ILE A 367 -22.35 2.91 12.78
C ILE A 367 -22.51 4.24 12.05
N ILE A 368 -21.45 4.64 11.37
CA ILE A 368 -21.53 5.70 10.38
C ILE A 368 -21.44 5.09 9.01
N THR A 369 -22.39 5.41 8.16
CA THR A 369 -22.27 5.11 6.73
C THR A 369 -21.55 6.26 6.05
N ILE A 370 -20.39 5.96 5.47
CA ILE A 370 -19.68 6.89 4.61
C ILE A 370 -20.03 6.50 3.18
N THR A 371 -20.63 7.44 2.45
CA THR A 371 -21.07 7.22 1.06
C THR A 371 -20.35 8.16 0.12
N ARG A 372 -20.00 7.67 -1.07
CA ARG A 372 -19.41 8.49 -2.12
C ARG A 372 -20.40 9.49 -2.76
N GLU A 373 -21.70 9.24 -2.70
CA GLU A 373 -22.68 10.14 -3.34
C GLU A 373 -22.59 11.59 -2.82
N LYS A 374 -22.43 11.77 -1.50
CA LYS A 374 -22.22 13.09 -0.88
C LYS A 374 -20.89 13.70 -1.29
N ALA A 375 -19.86 12.85 -1.41
CA ALA A 375 -18.53 13.22 -1.87
C ALA A 375 -18.56 13.90 -3.22
N ASP A 376 -19.13 13.19 -4.18
CA ASP A 376 -19.10 13.56 -5.58
C ASP A 376 -19.89 14.86 -5.80
N ALA A 377 -21.00 15.08 -5.07
CA ALA A 377 -21.70 16.36 -5.15
C ALA A 377 -20.97 17.51 -4.51
N VAL A 378 -20.30 17.30 -3.36
CA VAL A 378 -19.47 18.35 -2.76
C VAL A 378 -18.33 18.72 -3.71
N ASP A 379 -17.64 17.74 -4.31
CA ASP A 379 -16.56 18.00 -5.27
C ASP A 379 -17.09 18.72 -6.51
N GLN A 380 -18.25 18.31 -7.04
CA GLN A 380 -18.90 18.96 -8.18
C GLN A 380 -19.26 20.42 -7.89
N LEU A 381 -19.89 20.69 -6.74
CA LEU A 381 -20.26 22.04 -6.31
C LEU A 381 -19.03 22.92 -6.04
N LEU A 382 -18.01 22.36 -5.36
CA LEU A 382 -16.78 23.09 -5.09
C LEU A 382 -16.01 23.41 -6.38
N GLY A 383 -15.93 22.45 -7.30
CA GLY A 383 -15.30 22.65 -8.61
C GLY A 383 -15.98 23.74 -9.42
N SER A 384 -17.32 23.75 -9.45
CA SER A 384 -18.08 24.78 -10.17
C SER A 384 -17.86 26.18 -9.59
N LEU A 385 -17.84 26.31 -8.27
CA LEU A 385 -17.72 27.59 -7.55
C LEU A 385 -16.28 28.12 -7.49
N LEU A 386 -15.28 27.26 -7.27
CA LEU A 386 -13.88 27.67 -7.15
C LEU A 386 -13.32 28.28 -8.44
N SER A 387 -13.86 27.90 -9.60
CA SER A 387 -13.48 28.47 -10.89
C SER A 387 -13.78 29.98 -11.05
N VAL A 388 -14.48 30.58 -10.07
CA VAL A 388 -15.17 31.88 -10.24
C VAL A 388 -14.91 32.81 -9.09
N CYS A 389 -15.05 32.30 -7.87
CA CYS A 389 -15.17 33.15 -6.68
C CYS A 389 -13.83 33.31 -5.95
N GLY A 390 -12.85 32.46 -6.26
CA GLY A 390 -11.66 32.28 -5.43
C GLY A 390 -12.00 31.66 -4.07
N LYS A 391 -11.07 30.88 -3.53
CA LYS A 391 -11.29 30.08 -2.31
C LYS A 391 -11.74 30.90 -1.08
N ASN A 392 -11.16 32.08 -0.89
CA ASN A 392 -11.38 32.90 0.30
C ASN A 392 -12.77 33.55 0.34
N ASN A 393 -13.30 33.98 -0.82
CA ASN A 393 -14.62 34.60 -0.88
C ASN A 393 -15.72 33.55 -0.64
N LEU A 394 -15.54 32.35 -1.19
CA LEU A 394 -16.44 31.22 -0.96
C LEU A 394 -16.52 30.85 0.53
N MET A 395 -15.36 30.79 1.19
CA MET A 395 -15.28 30.60 2.63
C MET A 395 -16.00 31.69 3.41
N TYR A 396 -15.71 32.95 3.12
CA TYR A 396 -16.32 34.08 3.83
C TYR A 396 -17.84 34.08 3.70
N ASP A 397 -18.35 33.79 2.50
CA ASP A 397 -19.77 33.78 2.21
C ASP A 397 -20.50 32.66 2.97
N ILE A 398 -20.01 31.42 2.88
CA ILE A 398 -20.61 30.29 3.61
C ILE A 398 -20.45 30.47 5.13
N TYR A 399 -19.35 31.06 5.59
CA TYR A 399 -19.11 31.26 7.02
C TYR A 399 -20.07 32.29 7.63
N ASN A 400 -20.29 33.41 6.92
CA ASN A 400 -21.14 34.50 7.40
C ASN A 400 -22.59 34.39 6.90
N ASN A 401 -22.90 33.34 6.13
CA ASN A 401 -24.17 33.16 5.43
C ASN A 401 -24.59 34.42 4.66
N THR A 402 -23.63 35.07 3.98
CA THR A 402 -23.91 36.27 3.16
C THR A 402 -24.35 35.86 1.77
N ASN A 403 -24.58 36.79 0.83
CA ASN A 403 -24.64 36.48 -0.61
C ASN A 403 -23.59 37.33 -1.31
N TYR A 404 -22.42 37.43 -0.68
CA TYR A 404 -21.38 38.38 -1.06
C TYR A 404 -20.63 37.96 -2.32
N ILE A 405 -20.59 36.66 -2.62
CA ILE A 405 -20.13 36.20 -3.91
C ILE A 405 -21.11 36.75 -4.95
N GLY A 406 -20.78 37.89 -5.54
CA GLY A 406 -21.47 38.51 -6.67
C GLY A 406 -21.32 37.66 -7.92
N CYS A 407 -21.81 36.42 -7.85
CA CYS A 407 -21.88 35.54 -8.98
C CYS A 407 -23.11 35.93 -9.78
N ASP A 408 -22.91 36.61 -10.89
CA ASP A 408 -24.00 37.02 -11.78
C ASP A 408 -24.63 35.82 -12.53
N SER A 409 -24.05 34.63 -12.40
CA SER A 409 -24.57 33.41 -13.02
C SER A 409 -25.63 32.75 -12.12
N PRO A 410 -26.88 32.60 -12.58
CA PRO A 410 -27.96 31.96 -11.81
C PRO A 410 -27.62 30.53 -11.38
N ASN A 411 -26.95 29.76 -12.24
CA ASN A 411 -26.57 28.37 -11.95
C ASN A 411 -25.61 28.30 -10.75
N LYS A 412 -24.66 29.24 -10.66
CA LYS A 412 -23.67 29.27 -9.58
C LYS A 412 -24.27 29.77 -8.27
N GLN A 413 -25.26 30.65 -8.32
CA GLN A 413 -26.04 31.01 -7.14
C GLN A 413 -26.81 29.80 -6.59
N HIS A 414 -27.36 28.97 -7.48
CA HIS A 414 -28.01 27.72 -7.10
C HIS A 414 -27.01 26.74 -6.45
N ASP A 415 -25.84 26.55 -7.07
CA ASP A 415 -24.77 25.70 -6.51
C ASP A 415 -24.30 26.19 -5.14
N LEU A 416 -24.11 27.51 -4.98
CA LEU A 416 -23.74 28.12 -3.70
C LEU A 416 -24.81 27.88 -2.63
N HIS A 417 -26.09 28.01 -2.99
CA HIS A 417 -27.20 27.73 -2.09
C HIS A 417 -27.22 26.25 -1.68
N ALA A 418 -27.10 25.34 -2.64
CA ALA A 418 -27.05 23.90 -2.36
C ALA A 418 -25.87 23.54 -1.44
N LEU A 419 -24.69 24.14 -1.67
CA LEU A 419 -23.52 23.94 -0.82
C LEU A 419 -23.75 24.48 0.60
N LYS A 420 -24.39 25.65 0.76
CA LYS A 420 -24.75 26.21 2.07
C LYS A 420 -25.73 25.32 2.82
N GLU A 421 -26.77 24.83 2.15
CA GLU A 421 -27.74 23.89 2.73
C GLU A 421 -27.03 22.62 3.21
N LEU A 422 -26.13 22.06 2.41
CA LEU A 422 -25.37 20.86 2.76
C LEU A 422 -24.45 21.11 3.96
N VAL A 423 -23.72 22.24 3.98
CA VAL A 423 -22.88 22.62 5.13
C VAL A 423 -23.71 22.86 6.39
N ALA A 424 -24.89 23.48 6.28
CA ALA A 424 -25.80 23.69 7.40
C ALA A 424 -26.31 22.35 7.94
N GLN A 425 -26.74 21.44 7.06
CA GLN A 425 -27.18 20.11 7.42
C GLN A 425 -26.10 19.30 8.16
N CYS A 426 -24.85 19.36 7.67
CA CYS A 426 -23.73 18.71 8.36
C CYS A 426 -23.47 19.31 9.75
N ARG A 427 -23.63 20.63 9.93
CA ARG A 427 -23.51 21.28 11.25
C ARG A 427 -24.64 20.86 12.19
N GLU A 428 -25.87 20.73 11.70
CA GLU A 428 -27.00 20.23 12.51
C GLU A 428 -26.79 18.76 12.93
N GLU A 429 -26.32 17.91 12.02
CA GLU A 429 -26.02 16.50 12.31
C GLU A 429 -24.92 16.38 13.39
N LYS A 430 -23.90 17.25 13.32
CA LYS A 430 -22.86 17.36 14.35
C LYS A 430 -23.43 17.69 15.72
N ASP A 431 -24.26 18.72 15.81
CA ASP A 431 -24.80 19.19 17.08
C ASP A 431 -25.74 18.14 17.69
N LEU A 432 -26.55 17.46 16.86
CA LEU A 432 -27.39 16.35 17.30
C LEU A 432 -26.59 15.18 17.90
N ILE A 433 -25.48 14.81 17.27
CA ILE A 433 -24.61 13.73 17.79
C ILE A 433 -23.98 14.14 19.13
N ARG A 434 -23.51 15.39 19.22
CA ARG A 434 -22.94 15.94 20.47
C ARG A 434 -23.96 15.92 21.61
N ASP A 435 -25.20 16.34 21.34
CA ASP A 435 -26.26 16.39 22.36
C ASP A 435 -26.63 14.99 22.87
N ASN A 436 -26.66 13.99 21.98
CA ASN A 436 -26.92 12.59 22.35
C ASN A 436 -25.81 12.00 23.23
N LEU A 437 -24.55 12.36 22.97
CA LEU A 437 -23.40 11.87 23.75
C LEU A 437 -23.40 12.47 25.17
N THR A 438 -23.64 13.78 25.29
CA THR A 438 -23.70 14.45 26.61
C THR A 438 -24.85 13.94 27.50
N HIS A 439 -25.93 13.44 26.91
CA HIS A 439 -27.03 12.83 27.67
C HIS A 439 -26.72 11.40 28.13
N ASN A 440 -25.93 10.62 27.37
CA ASN A 440 -25.60 9.25 27.71
C ASN A 440 -24.55 9.12 28.84
N ASP A 441 -23.63 10.08 28.98
CA ASP A 441 -22.67 10.10 30.10
C ASP A 441 -23.36 10.30 31.46
N ASN A 442 -24.63 10.73 31.49
CA ASN A 442 -25.45 10.80 32.70
C ASN A 442 -26.33 9.55 32.92
N MET A 443 -26.31 8.59 31.99
CA MET A 443 -27.23 7.46 31.89
C MET A 443 -26.49 6.12 31.88
N ASP A 444 -25.69 5.87 32.92
CA ASP A 444 -25.02 4.57 33.14
C ASP A 444 -25.99 3.41 33.49
N ARG A 445 -27.29 3.55 33.17
CA ARG A 445 -28.33 2.52 33.34
C ARG A 445 -29.45 2.69 32.32
N CYS A 446 -29.26 2.26 31.07
CA CYS A 446 -30.31 1.61 30.26
C CYS A 446 -29.81 1.24 28.86
N THR A 447 -29.73 -0.06 28.60
CA THR A 447 -29.62 -0.66 27.26
C THR A 447 -30.94 -0.46 26.51
N ASN A 448 -30.92 0.28 25.38
CA ASN A 448 -31.71 0.09 24.14
C ASN A 448 -32.09 1.43 23.48
N LEU A 449 -31.24 1.99 22.63
CA LEU A 449 -31.57 3.12 21.75
C LEU A 449 -30.74 3.10 20.46
N THR A 450 -30.99 2.14 19.57
CA THR A 450 -30.49 2.17 18.17
C THR A 450 -31.60 2.26 17.12
N ALA A 451 -32.86 2.43 17.53
CA ALA A 451 -34.01 2.40 16.63
C ALA A 451 -34.47 3.77 16.07
N ASN A 452 -33.90 4.90 16.51
CA ASN A 452 -34.43 6.25 16.21
C ASN A 452 -33.48 7.20 15.46
N ILE A 453 -32.52 6.67 14.70
CA ILE A 453 -31.83 7.49 13.69
C ILE A 453 -32.81 7.71 12.52
N PRO A 454 -33.02 8.95 12.03
CA PRO A 454 -33.97 9.22 10.94
C PRO A 454 -33.59 8.40 9.71
N LYS A 455 -34.46 7.45 9.31
CA LYS A 455 -34.32 6.72 8.04
C LYS A 455 -34.19 7.72 6.90
N GLU A 456 -33.28 7.44 5.96
CA GLU A 456 -32.84 8.21 4.77
C GLU A 456 -33.95 8.69 3.81
N HIS A 457 -35.23 8.61 4.17
CA HIS A 457 -36.35 8.97 3.30
C HIS A 457 -36.45 10.47 2.96
N LYS A 458 -35.96 11.37 3.81
CA LYS A 458 -35.85 12.80 3.44
C LYS A 458 -34.68 13.07 2.48
N PHE A 459 -33.66 12.23 2.49
CA PHE A 459 -32.44 12.38 1.69
C PHE A 459 -32.71 12.23 0.19
N THR A 460 -33.43 11.19 -0.23
CA THR A 460 -33.65 10.89 -1.67
C THR A 460 -34.42 11.97 -2.47
N LYS A 461 -35.18 12.86 -1.82
CA LYS A 461 -36.14 13.74 -2.52
C LYS A 461 -35.51 15.03 -3.06
N VAL A 462 -34.53 15.58 -2.35
CA VAL A 462 -33.73 16.74 -2.81
C VAL A 462 -32.80 16.31 -3.95
N TRP A 463 -32.20 15.12 -3.80
CA TRP A 463 -31.23 14.57 -4.74
C TRP A 463 -31.80 14.15 -6.10
N ARG A 464 -33.01 13.57 -6.15
CA ARG A 464 -33.69 13.30 -7.44
C ARG A 464 -33.98 14.56 -8.26
N ARG A 465 -33.98 15.75 -7.66
CA ARG A 465 -34.14 17.01 -8.41
C ARG A 465 -32.83 17.54 -8.97
N LEU A 466 -31.69 17.26 -8.35
CA LEU A 466 -30.36 17.71 -8.78
C LEU A 466 -29.75 16.81 -9.87
N MET A 467 -30.11 15.52 -9.89
CA MET A 467 -29.52 14.50 -10.79
C MET A 467 -30.33 14.21 -12.07
N LEU A 468 -31.29 15.06 -12.44
CA LEU A 468 -31.97 14.92 -13.73
C LEU A 468 -31.01 15.36 -14.86
N PRO A 469 -30.78 14.53 -15.89
CA PRO A 469 -29.95 14.93 -17.02
C PRO A 469 -30.62 16.12 -17.72
N LEU A 470 -29.88 17.22 -17.86
CA LEU A 470 -30.28 18.35 -18.70
C LEU A 470 -30.51 17.84 -20.14
N PRO A 471 -31.61 18.22 -20.82
CA PRO A 471 -31.82 17.81 -22.19
C PRO A 471 -30.74 18.43 -23.07
N PHE A 472 -29.97 17.57 -23.74
CA PHE A 472 -29.06 17.95 -24.82
C PHE A 472 -29.89 18.64 -25.92
N LEU A 473 -29.83 19.97 -25.99
CA LEU A 473 -30.27 20.72 -27.17
C LEU A 473 -29.17 20.61 -28.23
N SER A 474 -29.34 19.67 -29.15
CA SER A 474 -28.57 19.59 -30.39
C SER A 474 -28.93 20.78 -31.28
N GLY A 475 -28.08 21.81 -31.28
CA GLY A 475 -28.21 23.01 -32.11
C GLY A 475 -26.95 23.26 -32.95
N LEU A 476 -27.03 22.86 -34.22
CA LEU A 476 -26.46 23.50 -35.42
C LEU A 476 -25.05 24.14 -35.32
N CYS A 477 -24.05 23.46 -35.90
CA CYS A 477 -22.83 24.11 -36.39
C CYS A 477 -23.07 24.76 -37.75
N PRO A 478 -22.67 26.04 -37.96
CA PRO A 478 -22.41 26.57 -39.29
C PRO A 478 -20.90 26.70 -39.53
N GLY A 479 -20.46 26.28 -40.72
CA GLY A 479 -19.10 26.50 -41.24
C GLY A 479 -18.55 25.21 -41.86
N THR A 480 -17.94 25.19 -43.04
CA THR A 480 -17.34 26.26 -43.85
C THR A 480 -17.07 25.71 -45.25
N ASN A 481 -17.20 26.56 -46.26
CA ASN A 481 -16.76 26.30 -47.64
C ASN A 481 -15.26 25.93 -47.70
N HIS A 482 -14.92 24.96 -48.55
CA HIS A 482 -13.57 24.76 -49.05
C HIS A 482 -13.53 25.10 -50.53
N HIS A 483 -12.68 26.08 -50.87
CA HIS A 483 -12.02 26.17 -52.16
C HIS A 483 -10.94 25.09 -52.22
N VAL A 484 -11.06 24.17 -53.18
CA VAL A 484 -9.98 23.67 -54.04
C VAL A 484 -10.57 23.53 -55.44
#